data_AF-D9XL84-F1
#
_entry.id   AF-D9XL84-F1
#
_cell.length_a   1.000
_cell.length_b   1.000
_cell.length_c   1.000
_cell.angle_alpha   90.00
_cell.angle_beta   90.00
_cell.angle_gamma   90.00
#
_symmetry.space_group_name_H-M   'P 1'
#
loop_
_entity.id
_entity.type
_entity.pdbx_description
1 polymer ?
#
loop_
_entity_poly.entity_id
_entity_poly.type
_entity_poly.pdbx_seq_one_letter_code
_entity_poly.pdbx_strand_id
1 'polypeptide(L)'
;MAHAAPRSRGAIEPGRTTTPDVFDARTHRAAKVVIPVLIGLVYGYWAAGNRRDAGPITGWNLLFGFLTALVFAVVLMALLAVAPTLRREAHAVVWGAFCGIAVGFLFSQ
;
A
#
# COMPACT_ATOMS: atom_id res chain seq x y z
N MET A 1 12.43 -54.03 -33.06
CA MET A 1 11.14 -53.31 -33.01
C MET A 1 10.98 -52.75 -31.61
N ALA A 2 11.25 -51.45 -31.43
CA ALA A 2 11.22 -50.81 -30.12
C ALA A 2 9.81 -50.33 -29.82
N HIS A 3 9.16 -50.96 -28.83
CA HIS A 3 7.82 -50.59 -28.38
C HIS A 3 7.95 -49.35 -27.49
N ALA A 4 7.67 -48.17 -28.03
CA ALA A 4 7.55 -46.95 -27.24
C ALA A 4 6.24 -47.02 -26.42
N ALA A 5 6.36 -47.12 -25.10
CA ALA A 5 5.23 -47.05 -24.19
C ALA A 5 4.64 -45.62 -24.17
N PRO A 6 3.31 -45.46 -24.07
CA PRO A 6 2.70 -44.14 -23.93
C PRO A 6 3.09 -43.58 -22.57
N ARG A 7 3.84 -42.48 -22.57
CA ARG A 7 3.99 -41.67 -21.36
C ARG A 7 2.64 -41.02 -21.09
N SER A 8 1.95 -41.44 -20.03
CA SER A 8 0.83 -40.68 -19.50
C SER A 8 1.33 -39.25 -19.26
N ARG A 9 0.78 -38.31 -20.03
CA ARG A 9 0.95 -36.88 -19.82
C ARG A 9 0.26 -36.60 -18.50
N GLY A 10 0.96 -36.86 -17.39
CA GLY A 10 0.57 -36.39 -16.07
C GLY A 10 0.27 -34.93 -16.26
N ALA A 11 -0.99 -34.58 -16.03
CA ALA A 11 -1.43 -33.21 -16.07
C ALA A 11 -0.49 -32.44 -15.13
N ILE A 12 0.45 -31.72 -15.72
CA ILE A 12 0.99 -30.54 -15.08
C ILE A 12 -0.20 -29.60 -15.13
N GLU A 13 -1.15 -29.78 -14.20
CA GLU A 13 -1.87 -28.63 -13.72
C GLU A 13 -0.77 -27.64 -13.35
N PRO A 14 -0.73 -26.46 -13.97
CA PRO A 14 0.06 -25.39 -13.41
C PRO A 14 -0.62 -25.13 -12.07
N GLY A 15 -0.13 -25.83 -11.04
CA GLY A 15 -0.48 -25.65 -9.66
C GLY A 15 -0.23 -24.19 -9.41
N ARG A 16 -1.31 -23.42 -9.50
CA ARG A 16 -1.41 -22.07 -8.96
C ARG A 16 -0.79 -22.21 -7.59
N THR A 17 0.42 -21.69 -7.42
CA THR A 17 1.10 -21.61 -6.13
C THR A 17 0.20 -20.73 -5.28
N THR A 18 -0.81 -21.36 -4.70
CA THR A 18 -1.75 -20.77 -3.78
C THR A 18 -0.92 -20.71 -2.51
N THR A 19 -0.25 -19.58 -2.32
CA THR A 19 0.38 -19.27 -1.03
C THR A 19 -0.67 -19.57 0.04
N PRO A 20 -0.33 -20.33 1.09
CA PRO A 20 -1.28 -20.69 2.14
C PRO A 20 -1.98 -19.42 2.64
N ASP A 21 -3.29 -19.35 2.45
CA ASP A 21 -4.06 -18.21 2.93
C ASP A 21 -4.35 -18.43 4.42
N VAL A 22 -3.52 -17.82 5.27
CA VAL A 22 -3.64 -17.91 6.73
C VAL A 22 -4.80 -17.05 7.24
N PHE A 23 -5.25 -16.08 6.44
CA PHE A 23 -6.26 -15.11 6.83
C PHE A 23 -7.48 -15.17 5.92
N ASP A 24 -8.69 -15.14 6.48
CA ASP A 24 -9.89 -15.16 5.66
C ASP A 24 -9.97 -14.01 4.66
N ALA A 25 -10.71 -14.21 3.56
CA ALA A 25 -10.98 -13.19 2.55
C ALA A 25 -11.57 -11.89 3.13
N ARG A 26 -12.28 -11.96 4.27
CA ARG A 26 -12.77 -10.80 5.01
C ARG A 26 -11.62 -9.98 5.60
N THR A 27 -10.64 -10.64 6.20
CA THR A 27 -9.45 -10.01 6.79
C THR A 27 -8.62 -9.30 5.74
N HIS A 28 -8.43 -9.91 4.57
CA HIS A 28 -7.75 -9.24 3.45
C HIS A 28 -8.48 -7.99 2.95
N ARG A 29 -9.81 -8.03 2.87
CA ARG A 29 -10.60 -6.84 2.50
C ARG A 29 -10.48 -5.74 3.56
N ALA A 30 -10.56 -6.09 4.83
CA ALA A 30 -10.39 -5.14 5.92
C ALA A 30 -8.98 -4.54 5.91
N ALA A 31 -7.95 -5.35 5.71
CA ALA A 31 -6.55 -4.93 5.67
C ALA A 31 -6.28 -3.87 4.58
N LYS A 32 -6.92 -4.00 3.40
CA LYS A 32 -6.79 -3.01 2.31
C LYS A 32 -7.27 -1.60 2.69
N VAL A 33 -8.08 -1.47 3.73
CA VAL A 33 -8.57 -0.17 4.23
C VAL A 33 -7.88 0.22 5.54
N VAL A 34 -7.82 -0.72 6.49
CA VAL A 34 -7.27 -0.47 7.83
C VAL A 34 -5.79 -0.10 7.75
N ILE A 35 -5.00 -0.80 6.93
CA ILE A 35 -3.56 -0.53 6.83
C ILE A 35 -3.29 0.89 6.32
N PRO A 36 -3.84 1.34 5.17
CA PRO A 36 -3.64 2.71 4.72
C PRO A 36 -4.11 3.78 5.71
N VAL A 37 -5.23 3.55 6.40
CA VAL A 37 -5.74 4.49 7.40
C VAL A 37 -4.79 4.61 8.60
N LEU A 38 -4.28 3.49 9.12
CA LEU A 38 -3.33 3.51 10.24
C LEU A 38 -2.01 4.17 9.84
N ILE A 39 -1.48 3.85 8.66
CA ILE A 39 -0.26 4.50 8.14
C ILE A 39 -0.49 6.01 7.97
N GLY A 40 -1.64 6.40 7.39
CA GLY A 40 -2.02 7.80 7.25
C GLY A 40 -2.11 8.52 8.60
N LEU A 41 -2.67 7.89 9.63
CA LEU A 41 -2.77 8.49 10.97
C LEU A 41 -1.38 8.74 11.58
N VAL A 42 -0.46 7.77 11.47
CA VAL A 42 0.94 7.94 11.92
C VAL A 42 1.62 9.06 11.14
N TYR A 43 1.43 9.11 9.83
CA TYR A 43 2.00 10.14 8.97
C TYR A 43 1.47 11.54 9.30
N GLY A 44 0.16 11.69 9.47
CA GLY A 44 -0.47 12.96 9.84
C GLY A 44 -0.10 13.42 11.25
N TYR A 45 0.06 12.49 12.20
CA TYR A 45 0.59 12.79 13.52
C TYR A 45 2.01 13.38 13.43
N TRP A 46 2.86 12.82 12.58
CA TRP A 46 4.22 13.33 12.36
C TRP A 46 4.19 14.73 11.72
N ALA A 47 3.35 14.95 10.71
CA ALA A 47 3.19 16.26 10.07
C ALA A 47 2.68 17.36 11.02
N ALA A 48 1.70 17.04 11.87
CA ALA A 48 1.25 17.94 12.94
C ALA A 48 2.36 18.18 13.98
N GLY A 49 3.20 17.18 14.21
CA GLY A 49 4.38 17.22 15.09
C GLY A 49 5.49 18.14 14.58
N ASN A 50 5.75 18.16 13.28
CA ASN A 50 6.70 19.10 12.68
C ASN A 50 6.19 20.53 12.77
N ARG A 51 4.95 20.76 12.32
CA ARG A 51 4.35 22.11 12.28
C ARG A 51 4.21 22.78 13.65
N ARG A 52 4.21 22.02 14.75
CA ARG A 52 4.17 22.61 16.11
C ARG A 52 5.53 23.13 16.58
N ASP A 53 6.65 22.69 16.01
CA ASP A 53 8.01 23.10 16.43
C ASP A 53 8.20 23.11 17.96
N ALA A 54 7.81 22.02 18.64
CA ALA A 54 7.79 21.90 20.11
C ALA A 54 6.82 22.82 20.88
N GLY A 55 6.02 23.63 20.20
CA GLY A 55 4.97 24.47 20.77
C GLY A 55 3.72 23.69 21.25
N PRO A 56 2.74 24.42 21.84
CA PRO A 56 1.52 23.83 22.40
C PRO A 56 0.70 23.06 21.37
N ILE A 57 0.00 22.00 21.83
CA ILE A 57 -0.97 21.28 20.99
C ILE A 57 -2.19 22.18 20.78
N THR A 58 -2.33 22.74 19.58
CA THR A 58 -3.51 23.51 19.18
C THR A 58 -4.48 22.64 18.38
N GLY A 59 -5.77 22.99 18.45
CA GLY A 59 -6.79 22.33 17.61
C GLY A 59 -6.51 22.46 16.11
N TRP A 60 -5.82 23.52 15.70
CA TRP A 60 -5.41 23.73 14.31
C TRP A 60 -4.35 22.73 13.83
N ASN A 61 -3.35 22.44 14.66
CA ASN A 61 -2.33 21.43 14.35
C ASN A 61 -2.96 20.04 14.28
N LEU A 62 -3.93 19.76 15.15
CA LEU A 62 -4.66 18.50 15.14
C LEU A 62 -5.51 18.36 13.86
N LEU A 63 -6.27 19.39 13.49
CA LEU A 63 -7.06 19.41 12.25
C LEU A 63 -6.16 19.22 11.02
N PHE A 64 -5.02 19.91 10.99
CA PHE A 64 -4.02 19.76 9.94
C PHE A 64 -3.51 18.31 9.85
N GLY A 65 -3.09 17.72 10.97
CA GLY A 65 -2.65 16.33 11.02
C GLY A 65 -3.70 15.34 10.53
N PHE A 66 -4.96 15.50 10.94
CA PHE A 66 -6.06 14.66 10.47
C PHE A 66 -6.33 14.82 8.98
N LEU A 67 -6.30 16.04 8.45
CA LEU A 67 -6.48 16.29 7.03
C LEU A 67 -5.33 15.66 6.21
N THR A 68 -4.09 15.82 6.66
CA THR A 68 -2.92 15.18 6.06
C THR A 68 -3.03 13.66 6.09
N ALA A 69 -3.44 13.08 7.22
CA ALA A 69 -3.66 11.65 7.36
C ALA A 69 -4.70 11.12 6.37
N LEU A 70 -5.83 11.83 6.25
CA LEU A 70 -6.91 11.48 5.34
C LEU A 70 -6.44 11.50 3.87
N VAL A 71 -5.80 12.59 3.45
CA VAL A 71 -5.29 12.73 2.08
C VAL A 71 -4.27 11.64 1.77
N PHE A 72 -3.30 11.41 2.68
CA PHE A 72 -2.30 10.36 2.51
C PHE A 72 -2.94 8.98 2.38
N ALA A 73 -3.87 8.63 3.27
CA ALA A 73 -4.54 7.33 3.24
C ALA A 73 -5.34 7.12 1.95
N VAL A 74 -6.07 8.14 1.48
CA VAL A 74 -6.83 8.08 0.23
C VAL A 74 -5.91 7.88 -0.98
N VAL A 75 -4.82 8.64 -1.06
CA VAL A 75 -3.84 8.49 -2.15
C VAL A 75 -3.19 7.11 -2.11
N LEU A 76 -2.81 6.61 -0.93
CA LEU A 76 -2.24 5.28 -0.77
C LEU A 76 -3.24 4.19 -1.16
N MET A 77 -4.52 4.31 -0.77
CA MET A 77 -5.57 3.38 -1.19
C MET A 77 -5.76 3.37 -2.71
N ALA A 78 -5.78 4.55 -3.34
CA ALA A 78 -5.85 4.67 -4.79
C ALA A 78 -4.63 4.02 -5.46
N LEU A 79 -3.44 4.22 -4.89
CA LEU A 79 -2.21 3.61 -5.40
C LEU A 79 -2.25 2.08 -5.29
N LEU A 80 -2.69 1.53 -4.17
CA LEU A 80 -2.85 0.07 -4.00
C LEU A 80 -3.86 -0.52 -4.98
N ALA A 81 -4.88 0.24 -5.38
CA ALA A 81 -5.87 -0.19 -6.38
C ALA A 81 -5.35 -0.11 -7.82
N VAL A 82 -4.59 0.94 -8.15
CA VAL A 82 -4.14 1.22 -9.53
C VAL A 82 -2.79 0.58 -9.85
N ALA A 83 -1.83 0.56 -8.92
CA ALA A 83 -0.47 0.08 -9.17
C ALA A 83 -0.39 -1.34 -9.76
N PRO A 84 -1.25 -2.32 -9.38
CA PRO A 84 -1.22 -3.66 -9.97
C PRO A 84 -1.60 -3.72 -11.46
N THR A 85 -2.31 -2.70 -11.98
CA THR A 85 -2.74 -2.66 -13.40
C THR A 85 -1.71 -1.98 -14.30
N LEU A 86 -0.70 -1.34 -13.71
CA LEU A 86 0.33 -0.59 -14.44
C LEU A 86 1.44 -1.49 -14.96
N ARG A 87 2.02 -1.09 -16.10
CA ARG A 87 3.29 -1.65 -16.60
C ARG A 87 4.41 -1.37 -15.60
N ARG A 88 5.45 -2.20 -15.57
CA ARG A 88 6.56 -2.14 -14.60
C ARG A 88 7.17 -0.75 -14.43
N GLU A 89 7.39 -0.03 -15.53
CA GLU A 89 7.97 1.32 -15.52
C GLU A 89 7.03 2.34 -14.89
N ALA A 90 5.76 2.36 -15.29
CA ALA A 90 4.75 3.25 -14.70
C ALA A 90 4.52 2.92 -13.22
N HIS A 91 4.52 1.64 -12.85
CA HIS A 91 4.45 1.22 -11.45
C HIS A 91 5.58 1.83 -10.62
N ALA A 92 6.83 1.71 -11.08
CA ALA A 92 7.98 2.28 -10.40
C ALA A 92 7.90 3.82 -10.29
N VAL A 93 7.49 4.49 -11.37
CA VAL A 93 7.34 5.95 -11.39
C VAL A 93 6.30 6.43 -10.39
N VAL A 94 5.12 5.81 -10.35
CA VAL A 94 4.04 6.26 -9.46
C VAL A 94 4.41 6.02 -7.99
N TRP A 95 5.02 4.87 -7.65
CA TRP A 95 5.52 4.65 -6.29
C TRP A 95 6.66 5.60 -5.92
N GLY A 96 7.60 5.84 -6.83
CA GLY A 96 8.68 6.80 -6.62
C GLY A 96 8.16 8.22 -6.39
N ALA A 97 7.20 8.67 -7.21
CA ALA A 97 6.56 9.97 -7.07
C ALA A 97 5.79 10.07 -5.75
N PHE A 98 5.01 9.05 -5.38
CA PHE A 98 4.28 9.04 -4.11
C PHE A 98 5.23 9.16 -2.91
N CYS A 99 6.27 8.33 -2.85
CA CYS A 99 7.26 8.37 -1.78
C CYS A 99 7.99 9.72 -1.75
N GLY A 100 8.42 10.23 -2.91
CA GLY A 100 9.12 11.52 -3.01
C GLY A 100 8.27 12.70 -2.56
N ILE A 101 7.00 12.75 -2.98
CA ILE A 101 6.06 13.80 -2.58
C ILE A 101 5.76 13.71 -1.08
N ALA A 102 5.53 12.50 -0.55
CA ALA A 102 5.28 12.31 0.88
C ALA A 102 6.46 12.79 1.71
N VAL A 103 7.67 12.31 1.40
CA VAL A 103 8.87 12.73 2.12
C VAL A 103 9.11 14.24 1.98
N GLY A 104 8.99 14.78 0.76
CA GLY A 104 9.19 16.21 0.50
C GLY A 104 8.19 17.10 1.24
N PHE A 105 6.91 16.73 1.25
CA PHE A 105 5.87 17.44 2.01
C PHE A 105 6.21 17.51 3.50
N LEU A 106 6.71 16.41 4.05
CA LEU A 106 7.02 16.28 5.46
C LEU A 106 8.25 17.08 5.88
N PHE A 107 9.26 17.15 5.01
CA PHE A 107 10.42 18.04 5.18
C PHE A 107 10.08 19.53 4.99
N SER A 108 9.01 19.84 4.27
CA SER A 108 8.53 21.22 4.08
C SER A 108 7.55 21.70 5.16
N GLN A 109 7.18 20.84 6.12
CA GLN A 109 6.41 21.23 7.31
C GLN A 109 7.33 21.74 8.39
#